data_AF-A0A2V8VXD8-F1
#
_entry.id   AF-A0A2V8VXD8-F1
#
_cell.length_a   1.000
_cell.length_b   1.000
_cell.length_c   1.000
_cell.angle_alpha   90.00
_cell.angle_beta   90.00
_cell.angle_gamma   90.00
#
_symmetry.space_group_name_H-M   'P 1'
#
loop_
_entity.id
_entity.type
_entity.pdbx_description
1 polymer ?
#
loop_
_entity_poly.entity_id
_entity_poly.type
_entity_poly.pdbx_seq_one_letter_code
_entity_poly.pdbx_strand_id
1 'polypeptide(L)'
;MPTPRTRSISTKVTEEEYAQFEALAGTQTISEWARDVLLRASKPSPSDQTIVAELLALRMILVNVLFSIANREPLTSEDMQDMINRADASKLAKALDRLTAATTEPQAG
;
A
#
# COMPACT_ATOMS: atom_id res chain seq x y z
N MET A 1 20.60 -7.48 21.53
CA MET A 1 20.70 -8.79 20.84
C MET A 1 19.46 -8.97 19.97
N PRO A 2 19.58 -9.41 18.71
CA PRO A 2 18.41 -9.72 17.88
C PRO A 2 17.58 -10.85 18.50
N THR A 3 16.25 -10.76 18.46
CA THR A 3 15.37 -11.84 18.93
C THR A 3 15.53 -13.07 18.02
N PRO A 4 15.80 -14.27 18.58
CA PRO A 4 15.99 -15.47 17.77
C PRO A 4 14.71 -15.89 17.05
N ARG A 5 14.85 -16.40 15.83
CA ARG A 5 13.75 -16.94 15.02
C ARG A 5 13.50 -18.38 15.47
N THR A 6 12.28 -18.69 15.93
CA THR A 6 11.95 -19.98 16.57
C THR A 6 10.90 -20.81 15.81
N ARG A 7 10.40 -20.31 14.68
CA ARG A 7 9.35 -20.97 13.88
C ARG A 7 9.76 -21.05 12.41
N SER A 8 9.29 -22.11 11.75
CA SER A 8 9.52 -22.37 10.32
C SER A 8 8.21 -22.36 9.54
N ILE A 9 8.25 -21.86 8.31
CA ILE A 9 7.18 -21.95 7.31
C ILE A 9 7.69 -22.90 6.22
N SER A 10 6.92 -23.94 5.88
CA SER A 10 7.34 -24.95 4.90
C SER A 10 6.22 -25.26 3.92
N THR A 11 6.57 -25.44 2.65
CA THR A 11 5.68 -25.94 1.59
C THR A 11 6.47 -26.88 0.69
N LYS A 12 5.81 -27.89 0.11
CA LYS A 12 6.43 -28.74 -0.90
C LYS A 12 6.32 -28.03 -2.25
N VAL A 13 7.37 -28.12 -3.06
CA VAL A 13 7.47 -27.53 -4.39
C VAL A 13 8.02 -28.58 -5.35
N THR A 14 7.74 -28.44 -6.64
CA THR A 14 8.40 -29.24 -7.67
C THR A 14 9.86 -28.81 -7.84
N GLU A 15 10.66 -29.63 -8.53
CA GLU A 15 12.04 -29.28 -8.89
C GLU A 15 12.10 -27.99 -9.73
N GLU A 16 11.14 -27.83 -10.65
CA GLU A 16 11.04 -26.67 -11.54
C GLU A 16 10.71 -25.39 -10.76
N GLU A 17 9.79 -25.46 -9.80
CA GLU A 17 9.47 -24.34 -8.90
C GLU A 17 10.67 -23.99 -8.02
N TYR A 18 11.39 -24.98 -7.50
CA TYR A 18 12.58 -24.75 -6.68
C TYR A 18 13.68 -24.02 -7.47
N ALA A 19 13.99 -24.49 -8.68
CA ALA A 19 14.96 -23.85 -9.57
C ALA A 19 14.56 -22.41 -9.94
N GLN A 20 13.26 -22.14 -10.14
CA GLN A 20 12.76 -20.79 -10.36
C GLN A 20 13.01 -19.89 -9.13
N PHE A 21 12.77 -20.39 -7.92
CA PHE A 21 13.03 -19.64 -6.69
C PHE A 21 14.51 -19.40 -6.43
N GLU A 22 15.38 -20.36 -6.75
CA GLU A 22 16.84 -20.16 -6.71
C GLU A 22 17.29 -19.04 -7.65
N ALA A 23 16.78 -19.04 -8.89
CA ALA A 23 17.08 -17.98 -9.84
C ALA A 23 16.60 -16.60 -9.35
N LEU A 24 15.43 -16.53 -8.71
CA LEU A 24 14.89 -15.29 -8.14
C LEU A 24 15.61 -14.84 -6.87
N ALA A 25 16.18 -15.76 -6.09
CA ALA A 25 16.94 -15.47 -4.87
C ALA A 25 18.27 -14.76 -5.18
N GLY A 26 18.85 -15.05 -6.36
CA GLY A 26 20.10 -14.44 -6.79
C GLY A 26 21.24 -14.81 -5.85
N THR A 27 21.83 -13.82 -5.18
CA THR A 27 22.95 -14.04 -4.24
C THR A 27 22.50 -14.41 -2.82
N GLN A 28 21.19 -14.39 -2.54
CA GLN A 28 20.65 -14.70 -1.21
C GLN A 28 20.42 -16.20 -1.05
N THR A 29 20.41 -16.69 0.19
CA THR A 29 19.86 -18.03 0.44
C THR A 29 18.36 -18.04 0.13
N ILE A 30 17.83 -19.17 -0.33
CA ILE A 30 16.38 -19.30 -0.60
C ILE A 30 15.56 -18.97 0.64
N SER A 31 16.02 -19.35 1.83
CA SER A 31 15.31 -19.08 3.08
C SER A 31 15.24 -17.58 3.41
N GLU A 32 16.29 -16.81 3.12
CA GLU A 32 16.29 -15.35 3.30
C GLU A 32 15.42 -14.67 2.26
N TRP A 33 15.57 -15.04 0.99
CA TRP A 33 14.74 -14.52 -0.09
C TRP A 33 13.25 -14.82 0.15
N ALA A 34 12.89 -16.05 0.49
CA ALA A 34 11.51 -16.46 0.74
C ALA A 34 10.92 -15.70 1.94
N ARG A 35 11.70 -15.50 3.01
CA ARG A 35 11.29 -14.67 4.14
C ARG A 35 10.95 -13.25 3.68
N ASP A 36 11.81 -12.64 2.88
CA ASP A 36 11.63 -11.27 2.41
C ASP A 36 10.42 -11.16 1.46
N VAL A 37 10.21 -12.14 0.59
CA VAL A 37 9.02 -12.23 -0.26
C VAL A 37 7.76 -12.33 0.59
N LEU A 38 7.71 -13.24 1.56
CA LEU A 38 6.54 -13.43 2.43
C LEU A 38 6.25 -12.18 3.29
N LEU A 39 7.29 -11.51 3.80
CA LEU A 39 7.14 -10.25 4.55
C LEU A 39 6.73 -9.07 3.68
N ARG A 40 7.09 -9.06 2.39
CA ARG A 40 6.56 -8.09 1.42
C ARG A 40 5.11 -8.39 1.08
N ALA A 41 4.78 -9.67 0.84
CA ALA A 41 3.43 -10.12 0.52
C ALA A 41 2.43 -9.89 1.68
N SER A 42 2.90 -9.85 2.92
CA SER A 42 2.06 -9.51 4.08
C SER A 42 1.75 -8.02 4.22
N LYS A 43 2.26 -7.17 3.31
CA LYS A 43 2.02 -5.72 3.32
C LYS A 43 1.26 -5.34 2.05
N PRO A 44 0.42 -4.28 2.09
CA PRO A 44 -0.20 -3.77 0.87
C PRO A 44 0.86 -3.41 -0.17
N SER A 45 0.62 -3.70 -1.44
CA SER A 45 1.57 -3.37 -2.49
C SER A 45 1.90 -1.87 -2.48
N PRO A 46 3.17 -1.46 -2.61
CA PRO A 46 3.53 -0.04 -2.74
C PRO A 46 2.80 0.67 -3.90
N SER A 47 2.53 -0.06 -5.00
CA SER A 47 1.75 0.47 -6.12
C SER A 47 0.33 0.81 -5.68
N ASP A 48 -0.30 -0.10 -4.95
CA ASP A 48 -1.70 0.03 -4.53
C ASP A 48 -1.83 1.13 -3.49
N GLN A 49 -0.87 1.22 -2.56
CA GLN A 49 -0.77 2.32 -1.60
C GLN A 49 -0.68 3.67 -2.32
N THR A 50 0.16 3.77 -3.35
CA THR A 50 0.33 5.00 -4.14
C THR A 50 -0.95 5.36 -4.89
N ILE A 51 -1.55 4.40 -5.60
CA ILE A 51 -2.78 4.63 -6.39
C ILE A 51 -3.93 5.06 -5.48
N VAL A 52 -4.14 4.36 -4.37
CA VAL A 52 -5.21 4.69 -3.41
C VAL A 52 -4.94 6.06 -2.77
N ALA A 53 -3.69 6.39 -2.44
CA ALA A 53 -3.33 7.69 -1.89
C ALA A 53 -3.67 8.83 -2.85
N GLU A 54 -3.24 8.74 -4.10
CA GLU A 54 -3.51 9.76 -5.11
C GLU A 54 -5.01 9.88 -5.42
N LEU A 55 -5.75 8.77 -5.46
CA LEU A 55 -7.20 8.80 -5.69
C LEU A 55 -7.96 9.44 -4.53
N LEU A 56 -7.55 9.18 -3.28
CA LEU A 56 -8.16 9.80 -2.09
C LEU A 56 -7.82 11.30 -2.01
N ALA A 57 -6.60 11.68 -2.34
CA ALA A 57 -6.18 13.08 -2.42
C ALA A 57 -7.00 13.83 -3.48
N LEU A 58 -7.08 13.28 -4.69
CA LEU A 58 -7.86 13.83 -5.79
C LEU A 58 -9.34 13.96 -5.42
N ARG A 59 -9.94 12.93 -4.82
CA ARG A 59 -11.34 12.97 -4.35
C ARG A 59 -11.54 14.07 -3.31
N MET A 60 -10.62 14.21 -2.35
CA MET A 60 -10.72 15.25 -1.32
C MET A 60 -10.70 16.64 -1.94
N ILE A 61 -9.76 16.92 -2.85
CA ILE A 61 -9.68 18.22 -3.53
C ILE A 61 -10.95 18.46 -4.36
N LEU A 62 -11.35 17.50 -5.20
CA LEU A 62 -12.52 17.62 -6.07
C LEU A 62 -13.80 17.90 -5.29
N VAL A 63 -14.06 17.17 -4.20
CA VAL A 63 -15.30 17.36 -3.41
C VAL A 63 -15.34 18.75 -2.78
N ASN A 64 -14.23 19.24 -2.24
CA ASN A 64 -14.19 20.58 -1.65
C ASN A 64 -14.36 21.68 -2.72
N VAL A 65 -13.68 21.55 -3.87
CA VAL A 65 -13.84 22.49 -4.99
C VAL A 65 -15.28 22.53 -5.49
N LEU A 66 -15.89 21.36 -5.71
CA LEU A 66 -17.28 21.26 -6.16
C LEU A 66 -18.27 21.83 -5.14
N PHE A 67 -18.00 21.67 -3.85
CA PHE A 67 -18.81 22.26 -2.78
C PHE A 67 -18.75 23.78 -2.79
N SER A 68 -17.55 24.39 -2.89
CA SER A 68 -17.41 25.84 -2.98
C SER A 68 -18.10 26.40 -4.24
N ILE A 69 -17.98 25.72 -5.39
CA ILE A 69 -18.69 26.08 -6.62
C ILE A 69 -20.21 26.05 -6.41
N ALA A 70 -20.74 24.99 -5.80
CA ALA A 70 -22.17 24.84 -5.55
C ALA A 70 -22.73 25.95 -4.63
N ASN A 71 -21.92 26.40 -3.67
CA ASN A 71 -22.29 27.47 -2.75
C ASN A 71 -21.98 28.89 -3.26
N ARG A 72 -21.39 29.02 -4.46
CA ARG A 72 -20.89 30.29 -5.01
C ARG A 72 -19.88 30.99 -4.09
N GLU A 73 -19.10 30.21 -3.35
CA GLU A 73 -18.00 30.72 -2.54
C GLU A 73 -16.80 31.02 -3.45
N PRO A 74 -16.10 32.15 -3.25
CA PRO A 74 -14.89 32.43 -4.00
C PRO A 74 -13.81 31.41 -3.62
N LEU A 75 -13.13 30.88 -4.63
CA LEU A 75 -12.03 29.94 -4.43
C LEU A 75 -10.72 30.64 -4.83
N THR A 76 -9.89 30.94 -3.83
CA THR A 76 -8.60 31.61 -4.07
C THR A 76 -7.51 30.59 -4.39
N SER A 77 -6.37 31.08 -4.91
CA SER A 77 -5.19 30.25 -5.11
C SER A 77 -4.60 29.74 -3.78
N GLU A 78 -4.76 30.51 -2.70
CA GLU A 78 -4.36 30.10 -1.35
C GLU A 78 -5.21 28.93 -0.85
N ASP A 79 -6.53 29.00 -1.00
CA ASP A 79 -7.45 27.90 -0.66
C ASP A 79 -7.11 26.61 -1.41
N MET A 80 -6.80 26.74 -2.71
CA MET A 80 -6.35 25.61 -3.54
C MET A 80 -5.05 25.00 -3.03
N GLN A 81 -4.06 25.83 -2.71
CA GLN A 81 -2.77 25.36 -2.20
C GLN A 81 -2.92 24.67 -0.84
N ASP A 82 -3.77 25.20 0.04
CA ASP A 82 -4.06 24.61 1.34
C ASP A 82 -4.78 23.27 1.23
N MET A 83 -5.68 23.11 0.26
CA MET A 83 -6.29 21.81 -0.03
C MET A 83 -5.26 20.78 -0.51
N ILE A 84 -4.37 21.17 -1.42
CA ILE A 84 -3.30 20.30 -1.92
C ILE A 84 -2.39 19.88 -0.77
N ASN A 85 -1.91 20.84 0.03
CA ASN A 85 -1.01 20.57 1.15
C ASN A 85 -1.64 19.60 2.17
N ARG A 86 -2.92 19.78 2.50
CA ARG A 86 -3.65 18.87 3.42
C ARG A 86 -3.88 17.48 2.82
N ALA A 87 -4.16 17.41 1.52
CA ALA A 87 -4.29 16.15 0.82
C ALA A 87 -2.97 15.38 0.82
N ASP A 88 -1.87 16.03 0.43
CA ASP A 88 -0.53 15.43 0.41
C ASP A 88 -0.04 15.00 1.79
N ALA A 89 -0.30 15.79 2.83
CA ALA A 89 0.08 15.46 4.20
C ALA A 89 -0.62 14.20 4.73
N SER A 90 -1.81 13.85 4.21
CA SER A 90 -2.63 12.76 4.76
C SER A 90 -2.83 11.55 3.83
N LYS A 91 -2.49 11.66 2.54
CA LYS A 91 -2.85 10.65 1.52
C LYS A 91 -2.30 9.26 1.78
N LEU A 92 -1.04 9.15 2.22
CA LEU A 92 -0.39 7.84 2.46
C LEU A 92 -0.98 7.13 3.68
N ALA A 93 -1.20 7.85 4.78
CA ALA A 93 -1.80 7.28 5.98
C ALA A 93 -3.22 6.76 5.69
N LYS A 94 -4.05 7.58 5.02
CA LYS A 94 -5.42 7.18 4.64
C LYS A 94 -5.44 6.00 3.67
N ALA A 95 -4.47 5.91 2.77
CA ALA A 95 -4.36 4.78 1.84
C ALA A 95 -4.01 3.48 2.56
N LEU A 96 -3.05 3.52 3.49
CA LEU A 96 -2.70 2.38 4.34
C LEU A 96 -3.92 1.89 5.13
N ASP A 97 -4.61 2.79 5.83
CA ASP A 97 -5.83 2.45 6.58
C ASP A 97 -6.86 1.76 5.68
N ARG A 98 -7.06 2.27 4.46
CA ARG A 98 -8.04 1.75 3.52
C ARG A 98 -7.68 0.36 2.98
N LEU A 99 -6.41 0.12 2.69
CA LEU A 99 -5.91 -1.15 2.18
C LEU A 99 -5.86 -2.22 3.27
N THR A 100 -5.53 -1.84 4.51
CA THR A 100 -5.56 -2.78 5.64
C THR A 100 -7.00 -3.17 6.01
N ALA A 101 -7.95 -2.22 6.01
CA ALA A 101 -9.36 -2.52 6.22
C ALA A 101 -9.93 -3.49 5.15
N ALA A 102 -9.62 -3.25 3.87
CA ALA A 102 -10.07 -4.12 2.77
C ALA A 102 -9.48 -5.55 2.85
N THR A 103 -8.33 -5.72 3.48
CA THR A 103 -7.70 -7.03 3.69
C THR A 103 -8.34 -7.81 4.85
N THR A 104 -9.07 -7.13 5.74
CA THR A 104 -9.64 -7.72 6.97
C THR A 104 -11.12 -8.10 6.80
N GLU A 105 -11.81 -7.56 5.79
CA GLU A 105 -13.16 -7.99 5.43
C GLU A 105 -13.08 -9.35 4.70
N PRO A 106 -13.80 -10.40 5.14
CA PRO A 106 -13.86 -11.63 4.39
C PRO A 106 -14.51 -11.34 3.04
N GLN A 107 -13.82 -11.63 1.94
CA GLN A 107 -14.47 -11.76 0.64
C GLN A 107 -15.52 -12.87 0.78
N ALA A 108 -16.79 -12.48 0.93
CA ALA A 108 -17.91 -13.40 0.77
C ALA A 108 -17.95 -13.82 -0.70
N GLY A 109 -17.27 -14.93 -1.00
CA GLY A 109 -17.46 -15.71 -2.23
C GLY A 109 -18.69 -16.59 -2.13
#